data_AF-A0AA95KPQ0-F1
#
_entry.id   AF-A0AA95KPQ0-F1
#
_cell.length_a   1.000
_cell.length_b   1.000
_cell.length_c   1.000
_cell.angle_alpha   90.00
_cell.angle_beta   90.00
_cell.angle_gamma   90.00
#
_symmetry.space_group_name_H-M   'P 1'
#
loop_
_entity.id
_entity.type
_entity.pdbx_description
1 polymer ?
#
loop_
_entity_poly.entity_id
_entity_poly.type
_entity_poly.pdbx_seq_one_letter_code
_entity_poly.pdbx_strand_id
1 'polypeptide(L)'
;MPSPTPVNAWRENQACVATYTVLESDKFLDQFEQLDVPFDKAATLAMKELRYFPSTTNNSSLLAVLSLEIARKFVKHLISIFTVRRQHSAGSSAEVIQAIAQVFANGDKTLVDLAVVVDEQIKFPDEH
;
A
#
# COMPACT_ATOMS: atom_id res chain seq x y z
N MET A 1 10.51 -5.54 27.75
CA MET A 1 10.50 -5.78 26.29
C MET A 1 9.70 -4.64 25.68
N PRO A 2 10.31 -3.72 24.91
CA PRO A 2 9.52 -2.70 24.24
C PRO A 2 8.96 -3.31 22.95
N SER A 3 7.64 -3.43 22.88
CA SER A 3 6.94 -3.60 21.61
C SER A 3 7.32 -2.39 20.73
N PRO A 4 7.72 -2.59 19.46
CA PRO A 4 7.93 -1.46 18.57
C PRO A 4 6.56 -0.83 18.31
N THR A 5 6.28 0.30 18.96
CA THR A 5 5.20 1.20 18.56
C THR A 5 5.51 1.61 17.11
N PRO A 6 4.58 1.49 16.15
CA PRO A 6 4.86 1.95 14.80
C PRO A 6 4.97 3.48 14.85
N VAL A 7 6.20 3.99 14.79
CA VAL A 7 6.50 5.43 14.70
C VAL A 7 6.29 5.88 13.25
N ASN A 8 5.05 5.75 12.77
CA ASN A 8 4.52 6.50 11.65
C ASN A 8 3.00 6.46 11.77
N ALA A 9 2.48 7.36 12.60
CA ALA A 9 1.05 7.60 12.73
C ALA A 9 0.49 7.96 11.36
N TRP A 10 -0.59 7.31 10.94
CA TRP A 10 -1.36 7.71 9.77
C TRP A 10 -1.66 9.21 9.85
N ARG A 11 -1.15 9.98 8.90
CA ARG A 11 -1.15 11.45 8.90
C ARG A 11 -1.01 11.95 7.48
N GLU A 12 -1.21 13.24 7.25
CA GLU A 12 -1.05 13.88 5.93
C GLU A 12 0.42 14.00 5.48
N ASN A 13 1.20 12.92 5.59
CA ASN A 13 2.50 12.81 4.93
C ASN A 13 2.33 12.23 3.52
N GLN A 14 3.34 12.43 2.67
CA GLN A 14 3.30 12.03 1.27
C GLN A 14 3.05 10.51 1.10
N ALA A 15 3.64 9.66 1.96
CA ALA A 15 3.45 8.21 1.87
C ALA A 15 2.00 7.77 2.17
N CYS A 16 1.36 8.30 3.23
CA CYS A 16 -0.03 7.97 3.56
C CYS A 16 -0.99 8.55 2.51
N VAL A 17 -0.78 9.80 2.10
CA VAL A 17 -1.60 10.44 1.04
C VAL A 17 -1.47 9.67 -0.27
N ALA A 18 -0.26 9.33 -0.70
CA ALA A 18 -0.05 8.56 -1.92
C ALA A 18 -0.69 7.18 -1.86
N THR A 19 -0.57 6.50 -0.71
CA THR A 19 -1.18 5.19 -0.48
C THR A 19 -2.71 5.28 -0.58
N TYR A 20 -3.31 6.25 0.09
CA TYR A 20 -4.75 6.46 0.07
C TYR A 20 -5.24 6.84 -1.34
N THR A 21 -4.65 7.84 -1.97
CA THR A 21 -5.08 8.33 -3.29
C THR A 21 -5.01 7.26 -4.37
N VAL A 22 -3.98 6.40 -4.38
CA VAL A 22 -3.87 5.33 -5.38
C VAL A 22 -4.92 4.25 -5.17
N LEU A 23 -5.31 3.97 -3.93
CA LEU A 23 -6.28 2.93 -3.59
C LEU A 23 -7.73 3.40 -3.72
N GLU A 24 -8.01 4.64 -3.33
CA GLU A 24 -9.35 5.22 -3.33
C GLU A 24 -9.83 5.55 -4.75
N SER A 25 -9.00 6.22 -5.55
CA SER A 25 -9.53 6.84 -6.76
C SER A 25 -9.98 5.83 -7.82
N ASP A 26 -11.21 6.03 -8.30
CA ASP A 26 -11.85 5.35 -9.45
C ASP A 26 -10.97 5.28 -10.69
N LYS A 27 -10.07 6.25 -10.86
CA LYS A 27 -9.16 6.32 -12.00
C LYS A 27 -7.95 5.39 -11.87
N PHE A 28 -7.76 4.76 -10.72
CA PHE A 28 -6.59 3.93 -10.42
C PHE A 28 -7.01 2.51 -10.05
N LEU A 29 -7.17 2.22 -8.75
CA LEU A 29 -7.47 0.88 -8.30
C LEU A 29 -8.90 0.70 -7.82
N ASP A 30 -9.58 1.75 -7.35
CA ASP A 30 -10.95 1.67 -6.82
C ASP A 30 -11.13 0.48 -5.85
N GLN A 31 -10.31 0.46 -4.80
CA GLN A 31 -10.32 -0.61 -3.81
C GLN A 31 -11.37 -0.41 -2.73
N PHE A 32 -11.98 0.78 -2.68
CA PHE A 32 -12.96 1.18 -1.69
C PHE A 32 -14.39 1.23 -2.24
N GLU A 33 -14.68 0.70 -3.44
CA GLU A 33 -15.96 0.83 -4.18
C GLU A 33 -17.27 0.72 -3.34
N GLN A 34 -17.26 0.03 -2.19
CA GLN A 34 -18.40 -0.12 -1.28
C GLN A 34 -18.26 0.56 0.09
N LEU A 35 -17.12 1.19 0.36
CA LEU A 35 -16.76 1.80 1.62
C LEU A 35 -16.35 3.26 1.38
N ASP A 36 -17.21 4.19 1.77
CA ASP A 36 -16.81 5.60 1.88
C ASP A 36 -15.91 5.75 3.13
N VAL A 37 -14.62 5.42 2.96
CA VAL A 37 -13.63 5.45 4.04
C VAL A 37 -12.88 6.77 3.97
N PRO A 38 -13.21 7.76 4.80
CA PRO A 38 -12.48 9.01 4.81
C PRO A 38 -11.04 8.77 5.28
N PHE A 39 -10.11 9.61 4.80
CA PHE A 39 -8.67 9.47 5.05
C PHE A 39 -8.33 9.23 6.52
N ASP A 40 -8.93 9.98 7.45
CA ASP A 40 -8.71 9.88 8.90
C ASP A 40 -9.06 8.51 9.50
N LYS A 41 -9.93 7.72 8.83
CA LYS A 41 -10.36 6.38 9.26
C LYS A 41 -9.71 5.25 8.45
N ALA A 42 -9.06 5.58 7.35
CA ALA A 42 -8.42 4.61 6.46
C ALA A 42 -7.26 3.86 7.13
N ALA A 43 -6.64 4.44 8.17
CA ALA A 43 -5.50 3.88 8.87
C ALA A 43 -5.66 2.40 9.25
N THR A 44 -6.83 2.04 9.77
CA THR A 44 -7.13 0.69 10.31
C THR A 44 -7.80 -0.23 9.30
N LEU A 45 -8.06 0.25 8.08
CA LEU A 45 -8.70 -0.57 7.05
C LEU A 45 -7.75 -1.72 6.68
N ALA A 46 -8.23 -2.94 6.85
CA ALA A 46 -7.44 -4.13 6.61
C ALA A 46 -7.39 -4.49 5.11
N MET A 47 -6.30 -5.11 4.65
CA MET A 47 -6.14 -5.51 3.25
C MET A 47 -7.27 -6.45 2.78
N LYS A 48 -7.81 -7.27 3.68
CA LYS A 48 -8.95 -8.15 3.39
C LYS A 48 -10.27 -7.42 3.11
N GLU A 49 -10.36 -6.15 3.48
CA GLU A 49 -11.52 -5.30 3.22
C GLU A 49 -11.44 -4.62 1.84
N LEU A 50 -10.31 -4.75 1.14
CA LEU A 50 -10.10 -4.21 -0.20
C LEU A 50 -10.78 -5.09 -1.26
N ARG A 51 -11.34 -4.46 -2.29
CA ARG A 51 -12.09 -5.11 -3.37
C ARG A 51 -11.36 -6.28 -4.05
N TYR A 52 -10.05 -6.19 -4.25
CA TYR A 52 -9.29 -7.26 -4.90
C TYR A 52 -9.17 -8.53 -4.04
N PHE A 53 -9.33 -8.41 -2.71
CA PHE A 53 -9.07 -9.50 -1.80
C PHE A 53 -10.23 -10.50 -1.87
N PRO A 54 -9.98 -11.77 -2.24
CA PRO A 54 -11.05 -12.72 -2.42
C PRO A 54 -11.65 -13.12 -1.06
N SER A 55 -12.93 -12.82 -0.84
CA SER A 55 -13.65 -13.12 0.41
C SER A 55 -13.96 -14.62 0.61
N THR A 56 -13.84 -15.41 -0.45
CA THR A 56 -14.32 -16.81 -0.49
C THR A 56 -13.20 -17.84 -0.63
N THR A 57 -11.93 -17.44 -0.75
CA THR A 57 -10.82 -18.38 -0.91
C THR A 57 -9.61 -18.03 -0.06
N ASN A 58 -9.03 -19.05 0.55
CA ASN A 58 -7.77 -18.98 1.30
C ASN A 58 -6.62 -19.64 0.51
N ASN A 59 -6.77 -19.80 -0.80
CA ASN A 59 -5.72 -20.39 -1.64
C ASN A 59 -4.53 -19.42 -1.72
N SER A 60 -3.46 -19.77 -1.02
CA SER A 60 -2.25 -18.96 -0.92
C SER A 60 -1.60 -18.66 -2.27
N SER A 61 -1.68 -19.58 -3.23
CA SER A 61 -1.12 -19.38 -4.58
C SER A 61 -1.92 -18.33 -5.37
N LEU A 62 -3.25 -18.35 -5.26
CA LEU A 62 -4.10 -17.33 -5.90
C LEU A 62 -3.91 -15.96 -5.24
N LEU A 63 -3.86 -15.92 -3.91
CA LEU A 63 -3.58 -14.69 -3.16
C LEU A 63 -2.22 -14.08 -3.54
N ALA A 64 -1.18 -14.91 -3.70
CA ALA A 64 0.14 -14.44 -4.10
C ALA A 64 0.13 -13.81 -5.51
N VAL A 65 -0.57 -14.42 -6.47
CA VAL A 65 -0.68 -13.89 -7.84
C VAL A 65 -1.45 -12.57 -7.84
N LEU A 66 -2.63 -12.52 -7.19
CA LEU A 66 -3.45 -11.31 -7.12
C LEU A 66 -2.73 -10.16 -6.42
N SER A 67 -2.08 -10.44 -5.28
CA SER A 67 -1.34 -9.43 -4.52
C SER A 67 -0.16 -8.87 -5.32
N LEU A 68 0.50 -9.70 -6.11
CA LEU A 68 1.58 -9.27 -6.99
C LEU A 68 1.08 -8.38 -8.14
N GLU A 69 -0.06 -8.73 -8.75
CA GLU A 69 -0.68 -7.92 -9.80
C GLU A 69 -1.12 -6.55 -9.27
N ILE A 70 -1.76 -6.52 -8.09
CA ILE A 70 -2.18 -5.28 -7.44
C ILE A 70 -0.97 -4.44 -7.04
N ALA A 71 0.06 -5.03 -6.45
CA ALA A 71 1.31 -4.33 -6.13
C ALA A 71 1.95 -3.67 -7.36
N ARG A 72 1.98 -4.38 -8.51
CA ARG A 72 2.49 -3.82 -9.77
C ARG A 72 1.69 -2.61 -10.23
N LYS A 73 0.36 -2.70 -10.21
CA LYS A 73 -0.51 -1.58 -10.59
C LYS A 73 -0.37 -0.41 -9.62
N PHE A 74 -0.34 -0.70 -8.32
CA PHE A 74 -0.14 0.30 -7.26
C PHE A 74 1.15 1.08 -7.49
N VAL A 75 2.30 0.40 -7.63
CA VAL A 75 3.59 1.04 -7.88
C VAL A 75 3.58 1.85 -9.18
N LYS A 76 2.97 1.32 -10.25
CA LYS A 76 2.84 2.03 -11.53
C LYS A 76 2.06 3.35 -11.38
N HIS A 77 0.92 3.32 -10.69
CA HIS A 77 0.11 4.51 -10.45
C HIS A 77 0.82 5.50 -9.52
N LEU A 78 1.45 4.99 -8.46
CA LEU A 78 2.20 5.80 -7.52
C LEU A 78 3.31 6.60 -8.25
N ILE A 79 4.10 5.95 -9.10
CA ILE A 79 5.14 6.62 -9.91
C ILE A 79 4.55 7.60 -10.93
N SER A 80 3.37 7.30 -11.48
CA SER A 80 2.71 8.15 -12.48
C SER A 80 2.09 9.41 -11.89
N ILE A 81 1.65 9.37 -10.63
CA ILE A 81 0.92 10.47 -9.96
C ILE A 81 1.88 11.31 -9.13
N PHE A 82 2.77 10.66 -8.40
CA PHE A 82 3.70 11.32 -7.49
C PHE A 82 5.09 11.38 -8.11
N THR A 83 5.74 12.53 -8.02
CA THR A 83 7.13 12.68 -8.46
C THR A 83 8.03 11.97 -7.46
N VAL A 84 8.18 10.66 -7.55
CA VAL A 84 8.93 9.86 -6.57
C VAL A 84 10.36 9.58 -7.01
N ARG A 85 11.28 9.57 -6.04
CA ARG A 85 12.65 9.09 -6.22
C ARG A 85 12.83 7.82 -5.40
N ARG A 86 13.50 6.80 -5.94
CA ARG A 86 13.75 5.57 -5.16
C ARG A 86 14.67 5.88 -3.97
N GLN A 87 14.31 5.41 -2.78
CA GLN A 87 15.14 5.58 -1.57
C GLN A 87 16.44 4.82 -1.68
N HIS A 88 16.37 3.60 -2.20
CA HIS A 88 17.52 2.75 -2.48
C HIS A 88 17.75 2.69 -3.99
N SER A 89 18.80 3.35 -4.45
CA SER A 89 19.33 3.21 -5.82
C SER A 89 19.85 1.80 -6.12
N ALA A 90 20.01 0.95 -5.09
CA ALA A 90 20.46 -0.44 -5.20
C ALA A 90 19.31 -1.47 -5.31
N GLY A 91 18.07 -1.11 -4.94
CA GLY A 91 16.92 -2.01 -5.00
C GLY A 91 16.32 -2.07 -6.40
N SER A 92 16.17 -3.28 -6.93
CA SER A 92 15.47 -3.52 -8.18
C SER A 92 13.98 -3.18 -8.02
N SER A 93 13.32 -2.74 -9.11
CA SER A 93 11.87 -2.50 -9.08
C SER A 93 11.08 -3.74 -8.61
N ALA A 94 11.64 -4.93 -8.84
CA ALA A 94 11.05 -6.19 -8.42
C ALA A 94 11.01 -6.35 -6.90
N GLU A 95 12.04 -5.91 -6.17
CA GLU A 95 12.08 -5.99 -4.69
C GLU A 95 11.05 -5.07 -4.05
N VAL A 96 10.90 -3.85 -4.57
CA VAL A 96 9.86 -2.89 -4.11
C VAL A 96 8.46 -3.47 -4.33
N ILE A 97 8.21 -4.00 -5.54
CA ILE A 97 6.94 -4.64 -5.87
C ILE A 97 6.68 -5.84 -4.96
N GLN A 98 7.71 -6.64 -4.67
CA GLN A 98 7.57 -7.83 -3.83
C GLN A 98 7.30 -7.47 -2.37
N ALA A 99 7.94 -6.45 -1.81
CA ALA A 99 7.68 -5.96 -0.46
C ALA A 99 6.24 -5.46 -0.31
N ILE A 100 5.76 -4.69 -1.29
CA ILE A 100 4.37 -4.21 -1.33
C ILE A 100 3.39 -5.38 -1.52
N ALA A 101 3.71 -6.34 -2.38
CA ALA A 101 2.88 -7.53 -2.59
C ALA A 101 2.73 -8.38 -1.33
N GLN A 102 3.76 -8.46 -0.47
CA GLN A 102 3.67 -9.15 0.81
C GLN A 102 2.69 -8.48 1.77
N VAL A 103 2.55 -7.16 1.71
CA VAL A 103 1.53 -6.44 2.49
C VAL A 103 0.14 -6.77 1.96
N PHE A 104 -0.07 -6.66 0.64
CA PHE A 104 -1.35 -7.01 0.01
C PHE A 104 -1.74 -8.48 0.21
N ALA A 105 -0.79 -9.40 0.31
CA ALA A 105 -1.08 -10.81 0.55
C ALA A 105 -1.54 -11.10 2.00
N ASN A 106 -1.30 -10.17 2.93
CA ASN A 106 -1.65 -10.35 4.33
C ASN A 106 -2.93 -9.58 4.67
N GLY A 107 -4.04 -10.33 4.76
CA GLY A 107 -5.35 -9.77 5.06
C GLY A 107 -5.48 -9.08 6.43
N ASP A 108 -4.57 -9.34 7.37
CA ASP A 108 -4.57 -8.71 8.70
C ASP A 108 -3.72 -7.44 8.77
N LYS A 109 -2.92 -7.16 7.73
CA LYS A 109 -2.23 -5.87 7.60
C LYS A 109 -3.21 -4.77 7.21
N THR A 110 -2.84 -3.54 7.55
CA THR A 110 -3.65 -2.34 7.37
C THR A 110 -3.04 -1.39 6.35
N LEU A 111 -3.80 -0.36 5.96
CA LEU A 111 -3.27 0.70 5.10
C LEU A 111 -2.07 1.43 5.71
N VAL A 112 -1.99 1.54 7.05
CA VAL A 112 -0.77 2.04 7.72
C VAL A 112 0.43 1.16 7.41
N ASP A 113 0.29 -0.16 7.50
CA ASP A 113 1.40 -1.07 7.21
C ASP A 113 1.86 -0.95 5.76
N LEU A 114 0.94 -0.71 4.84
CA LEU A 114 1.26 -0.45 3.44
C LEU A 114 1.98 0.89 3.27
N ALA A 115 1.49 1.95 3.90
CA ALA A 115 2.10 3.27 3.85
C ALA A 115 3.52 3.27 4.44
N VAL A 116 3.76 2.52 5.52
CA VAL A 116 5.11 2.33 6.10
C VAL A 116 6.05 1.67 5.10
N VAL A 117 5.61 0.61 4.42
CA VAL A 117 6.44 -0.05 3.40
C VAL A 117 6.67 0.88 2.20
N VAL A 118 5.70 1.71 1.83
CA VAL A 118 5.87 2.73 0.79
C VAL A 118 6.92 3.76 1.21
N ASP A 119 6.84 4.27 2.43
CA ASP A 119 7.77 5.24 3.04
C ASP A 119 9.21 4.69 3.07
N GLU A 120 9.40 3.42 3.41
CA GLU A 120 10.72 2.78 3.46
C GLU A 120 11.34 2.55 2.08
N GLN A 121 10.51 2.31 1.06
CA GLN A 121 10.96 1.90 -0.28
C GLN A 121 11.01 3.07 -1.27
N ILE A 122 10.22 4.12 -1.05
CA ILE A 122 9.99 5.21 -1.99
C ILE A 122 10.15 6.56 -1.28
N LYS A 123 11.12 7.36 -1.73
CA LYS A 123 11.32 8.73 -1.20
C LYS A 123 10.50 9.73 -2.00
N PHE A 124 9.79 10.58 -1.27
CA PHE A 124 9.11 11.73 -1.84
C PHE A 124 10.04 12.96 -1.76
N PRO A 125 10.03 13.86 -2.76
CA PRO A 125 11.02 14.93 -2.92
C PRO A 125 10.97 16.01 -1.84
N ASP A 126 9.92 16.06 -1.01
CA ASP A 126 9.77 16.99 0.11
C ASP A 126 10.19 16.39 1.48
N GLU A 127 10.72 15.16 1.52
CA GLU A 127 11.27 14.59 2.74
C GLU A 127 12.73 15.04 2.93
N HIS A 128 12.89 16.13 3.69
CA HIS A 128 14.16 16.65 4.19
C HIS A 128 14.65 15.91 5.44
#